data_AF-A0A1G5YZ17-F1
#
_entry.id   AF-A0A1G5YZ17-F1
#
_cell.length_a   1.000
_cell.length_b   1.000
_cell.length_c   1.000
_cell.angle_alpha   90.00
_cell.angle_beta   90.00
_cell.angle_gamma   90.00
#
_symmetry.space_group_name_H-M   'P 1'
#
loop_
_entity.id
_entity.type
_entity.pdbx_description
1 polymer ?
#
loop_
_entity_poly.entity_id
_entity_poly.type
_entity_poly.pdbx_seq_one_letter_code
_entity_poly.pdbx_strand_id
1 'polypeptide(L)'
;MMGQDRVRQNFEQEEIIEMKLSGTILQIEGIGTAEGKVVHHALALIQPVEEDGKYEFTSFLQSGMKGTYPAQLEGGKLIWNPTDQVRYIIQINEQGQWHEIGEYNAGNAWYKFMEMTLNKIK
;
A
#
# COMPACT_ATOMS: atom_id res chain seq x y z
N MET A 1 -0.79 -6.16 -11.31
CA MET A 1 0.67 -6.09 -11.09
C MET A 1 1.36 -6.32 -12.42
N MET A 2 2.44 -5.61 -12.73
CA MET A 2 3.29 -5.90 -13.89
C MET A 2 4.37 -6.89 -13.45
N GLY A 3 4.31 -8.13 -13.95
CA GLY A 3 5.29 -9.17 -13.64
C GLY A 3 6.66 -8.90 -14.28
N GLN A 4 7.65 -9.73 -13.99
CA GLN A 4 8.98 -9.68 -14.63
C GLN A 4 8.91 -9.78 -16.17
N ASP A 5 7.84 -10.37 -16.69
CA ASP A 5 7.50 -10.54 -18.11
C ASP A 5 6.88 -9.28 -18.75
N ARG A 6 6.67 -8.20 -17.98
CA ARG A 6 5.96 -6.98 -18.42
C ARG A 6 4.50 -7.23 -18.81
N VAL A 7 3.94 -8.37 -18.43
CA VAL A 7 2.53 -8.66 -18.66
C VAL A 7 1.73 -8.17 -17.46
N ARG A 8 0.63 -7.46 -17.74
CA ARG A 8 -0.33 -7.08 -16.70
C ARG A 8 -1.03 -8.33 -16.22
N GLN A 9 -0.84 -8.66 -14.96
CA GLN A 9 -1.56 -9.72 -14.28
C GLN A 9 -2.60 -9.12 -13.34
N ASN A 10 -3.77 -9.76 -13.34
CA ASN A 10 -4.85 -9.47 -12.40
C ASN A 10 -4.71 -10.40 -11.20
N PHE A 11 -5.07 -9.87 -10.04
CA PHE A 11 -5.16 -10.61 -8.78
C PHE A 11 -6.38 -10.10 -8.04
N GLU A 12 -6.93 -10.93 -7.17
CA GLU A 12 -7.99 -10.54 -6.24
C GLU A 12 -7.32 -10.11 -4.94
N GLN A 13 -7.75 -8.99 -4.36
CA GLN A 13 -7.24 -8.50 -3.08
C GLN A 13 -8.42 -8.20 -2.16
N GLU A 14 -8.26 -8.60 -0.90
CA GLU A 14 -9.09 -8.17 0.21
C GLU A 14 -8.20 -7.51 1.28
N GLU A 15 -8.71 -6.45 1.91
CA GLU A 15 -8.00 -5.74 2.97
C GLU A 15 -8.90 -5.44 4.17
N ILE A 16 -8.36 -5.66 5.37
CA ILE A 16 -8.93 -5.24 6.64
C ILE A 16 -8.17 -4.01 7.12
N ILE A 17 -8.87 -2.89 7.21
CA ILE A 17 -8.29 -1.57 7.50
C ILE A 17 -8.93 -1.04 8.79
N GLU A 18 -8.14 -0.89 9.84
CA GLU A 18 -8.64 -0.59 11.18
C GLU A 18 -7.75 0.38 11.94
N MET A 19 -8.38 1.34 12.63
CA MET A 19 -7.70 2.14 13.64
C MET A 19 -7.52 1.32 14.93
N LYS A 20 -6.30 1.27 15.43
CA LYS A 20 -5.90 0.65 16.70
C LYS A 20 -5.49 1.71 17.70
N LEU A 21 -5.38 1.32 18.96
CA LEU A 21 -4.92 2.17 20.07
C LEU A 21 -5.62 3.54 20.10
N SER A 22 -6.95 3.51 20.12
CA SER A 22 -7.80 4.71 20.17
C SER A 22 -7.55 5.72 19.03
N GLY A 23 -7.16 5.24 17.84
CA GLY A 23 -6.92 6.10 16.69
C GLY A 23 -5.47 6.48 16.45
N THR A 24 -4.51 5.87 17.15
CA THR A 24 -3.10 6.22 17.03
C THR A 24 -2.41 5.48 15.88
N ILE A 25 -2.77 4.22 15.66
CA ILE A 25 -2.14 3.36 14.64
C ILE A 25 -3.21 2.96 13.64
N LEU A 26 -2.94 3.13 12.34
CA LEU A 26 -3.72 2.52 11.28
C LEU A 26 -3.09 1.16 10.95
N GLN A 27 -3.86 0.09 11.09
CA GLN A 27 -3.49 -1.25 10.67
C GLN A 27 -4.15 -1.55 9.33
N ILE A 28 -3.38 -2.11 8.39
CA ILE A 28 -3.88 -2.65 7.12
C ILE A 28 -3.39 -4.09 7.00
N GLU A 29 -4.28 -5.06 6.95
CA GLU A 29 -3.95 -6.45 6.63
C GLU A 29 -4.53 -6.80 5.27
N GLY A 30 -3.70 -7.23 4.33
CA GLY A 30 -4.11 -7.53 2.96
C GLY A 30 -3.77 -8.95 2.54
N ILE A 31 -4.72 -9.62 1.90
CA ILE A 31 -4.53 -10.95 1.30
C ILE A 31 -4.83 -10.83 -0.21
N GLY A 32 -3.83 -11.17 -1.02
CA GLY A 32 -3.90 -11.22 -2.46
C GLY A 32 -3.89 -12.65 -2.97
N THR A 33 -4.84 -13.00 -3.84
CA THR A 33 -4.94 -14.32 -4.47
C THR A 33 -4.89 -14.24 -6.00
N ALA A 34 -4.32 -15.27 -6.61
CA ALA A 34 -4.35 -15.49 -8.05
C ALA A 34 -4.61 -16.98 -8.31
N GLU A 35 -5.56 -17.29 -9.18
CA GLU A 35 -5.96 -18.68 -9.49
C GLU A 35 -6.28 -19.52 -8.24
N GLY A 36 -6.90 -18.90 -7.23
CA GLY A 36 -7.28 -19.55 -5.97
C GLY A 36 -6.10 -19.80 -5.01
N LYS A 37 -4.90 -19.30 -5.30
CA LYS A 37 -3.72 -19.41 -4.43
C LYS A 37 -3.36 -18.05 -3.85
N VAL A 38 -2.99 -18.03 -2.56
CA VAL A 38 -2.43 -16.84 -1.93
C VAL A 38 -1.08 -16.54 -2.56
N VAL A 39 -0.96 -15.37 -3.20
CA VAL A 39 0.28 -14.86 -3.79
C VAL A 39 0.87 -13.70 -3.00
N HIS A 40 0.06 -13.10 -2.13
CA HIS A 40 0.46 -12.02 -1.24
C HIS A 40 -0.33 -12.10 0.06
N HIS A 41 0.35 -11.94 1.20
CA HIS A 41 -0.29 -11.71 2.49
C HIS A 41 0.64 -10.83 3.30
N ALA A 42 0.16 -9.67 3.70
CA ALA A 42 0.95 -8.64 4.35
C ALA A 42 0.16 -7.90 5.42
N LEU A 43 0.89 -7.40 6.42
CA LEU A 43 0.39 -6.52 7.46
C LEU A 43 1.19 -5.22 7.41
N ALA A 44 0.52 -4.08 7.42
CA ALA A 44 1.12 -2.77 7.59
C ALA A 44 0.59 -2.09 8.85
N LEU A 45 1.49 -1.43 9.56
CA LEU A 45 1.19 -0.51 10.66
C LEU A 45 1.69 0.88 10.27
N ILE A 46 0.79 1.86 10.31
CA ILE A 46 1.09 3.25 10.01
C ILE A 46 0.85 4.07 11.27
N GLN A 47 1.86 4.83 11.68
CA GLN A 47 1.81 5.65 12.90
C GLN A 47 2.43 7.03 12.66
N PRO A 48 1.93 8.09 13.30
CA PRO A 48 2.51 9.42 13.17
C PRO A 48 3.92 9.47 13.78
N VAL A 49 4.77 10.33 13.22
CA VAL A 49 6.03 10.74 13.87
C VAL A 49 5.88 12.15 14.46
N GLU A 50 6.92 12.67 15.12
CA GLU A 50 6.86 13.99 15.77
C GLU A 50 6.57 15.15 14.81
N GLU A 51 6.92 15.00 13.54
CA GLU A 51 6.68 16.01 12.50
C GLU A 51 5.30 15.83 11.87
N ASP A 52 4.55 16.93 11.80
CA ASP A 52 3.19 16.93 11.26
C ASP A 52 3.15 16.44 9.80
N GLY A 53 2.14 15.64 9.48
CA GLY A 53 1.99 15.01 8.16
C GLY A 53 3.02 13.94 7.81
N LYS A 54 3.97 13.62 8.70
CA LYS A 54 4.90 12.50 8.51
C LYS A 54 4.49 11.29 9.34
N TYR A 55 4.73 10.12 8.77
CA TYR A 55 4.36 8.84 9.32
C TYR A 55 5.48 7.83 9.12
N GLU A 56 5.44 6.79 9.94
CA GLU A 56 6.24 5.59 9.76
C GLU A 56 5.33 4.46 9.27
N PHE A 57 5.71 3.85 8.14
CA PHE A 57 5.03 2.69 7.55
C PHE A 57 5.86 1.44 7.83
N THR A 58 5.40 0.59 8.75
CA THR A 58 6.03 -0.71 9.03
C THR A 58 5.27 -1.82 8.32
N SER A 59 5.93 -2.53 7.42
CA SER A 59 5.40 -3.66 6.66
C SER A 59 5.96 -4.99 7.15
N PHE A 60 5.11 -6.00 7.23
CA PHE A 60 5.42 -7.40 7.50
C PHE A 60 4.84 -8.27 6.38
N LEU A 61 5.66 -9.14 5.79
CA LEU A 61 5.25 -10.03 4.71
C LEU A 61 5.15 -11.47 5.22
N GLN A 62 4.29 -12.29 4.60
CA GLN A 62 4.17 -13.73 4.87
C GLN A 62 5.49 -14.50 4.74
N SER A 63 6.47 -13.96 4.00
CA SER A 63 7.82 -14.53 3.88
C SER A 63 8.67 -14.35 5.13
N GLY A 64 8.19 -13.62 6.14
CA GLY A 64 8.94 -13.21 7.32
C GLY A 64 9.77 -11.93 7.11
N MET A 65 9.79 -11.38 5.89
CA MET A 65 10.44 -10.10 5.62
C MET A 65 9.69 -8.95 6.31
N LYS A 66 10.46 -7.99 6.82
CA LYS A 66 9.95 -6.78 7.47
C LYS A 66 10.72 -5.57 6.96
N GLY A 67 10.05 -4.43 6.86
CA GLY A 67 10.71 -3.14 6.69
C GLY A 67 9.91 -2.01 7.33
N THR A 68 10.61 -0.92 7.61
CA THR A 68 10.05 0.31 8.18
C THR A 68 10.49 1.46 7.28
N TYR A 69 9.51 2.22 6.79
CA TYR A 69 9.71 3.16 5.69
C TYR A 69 9.09 4.52 6.02
N PRO A 70 9.69 5.63 5.55
CA PRO A 70 9.07 6.93 5.68
C PRO A 70 7.80 7.00 4.85
N ALA A 71 6.78 7.65 5.42
CA ALA A 71 5.53 7.96 4.75
C ALA A 71 5.13 9.42 5.03
N GLN A 72 4.38 10.01 4.11
CA GLN A 72 3.90 11.38 4.21
C GLN A 72 2.45 11.45 3.74
N LEU A 73 1.62 12.20 4.47
CA LEU A 73 0.27 12.55 4.05
C LEU A 73 0.28 13.91 3.38
N GLU A 74 -0.01 13.95 2.08
CA GLU A 74 -0.06 15.18 1.30
C GLU A 74 -1.34 15.21 0.47
N GLY A 75 -2.16 16.26 0.64
CA GLY A 75 -3.39 16.44 -0.14
C GLY A 75 -4.37 15.27 -0.04
N GLY A 76 -4.44 14.60 1.11
CA GLY A 76 -5.30 13.42 1.33
C GLY A 76 -4.74 12.10 0.77
N LYS A 77 -3.48 12.10 0.31
CA LYS A 77 -2.79 10.91 -0.20
C LYS A 77 -1.65 10.55 0.73
N LEU A 78 -1.64 9.29 1.19
CA LEU A 78 -0.53 8.73 1.93
C LEU A 78 0.49 8.18 0.93
N ILE A 79 1.67 8.77 0.90
CA ILE A 79 2.77 8.39 0.03
C ILE A 79 3.85 7.72 0.88
N TRP A 80 4.30 6.53 0.50
CA TRP A 80 5.38 5.84 1.21
C TRP A 80 6.39 5.22 0.24
N ASN A 81 7.65 5.17 0.68
CA ASN A 81 8.79 4.83 -0.17
C ASN A 81 9.60 3.68 0.45
N PRO A 82 9.46 2.43 -0.04
CA PRO A 82 10.36 1.36 0.38
C PRO A 82 11.80 1.55 -0.12
N THR A 83 11.95 2.26 -1.25
CA THR A 83 13.24 2.66 -1.83
C THR A 83 13.07 4.02 -2.51
N ASP A 84 14.18 4.66 -2.89
CA ASP A 84 14.14 5.93 -3.63
C ASP A 84 13.52 5.81 -5.03
N GLN A 85 13.46 4.58 -5.57
CA GLN A 85 12.93 4.31 -6.91
C GLN A 85 11.49 3.80 -6.90
N VAL A 86 10.94 3.47 -5.75
CA VAL A 86 9.59 2.91 -5.64
C VAL A 86 8.77 3.78 -4.69
N ARG A 87 7.56 4.10 -5.10
CA ARG A 87 6.57 4.72 -4.22
C ARG A 87 5.23 4.03 -4.34
N TYR A 88 4.50 4.06 -3.24
CA TYR A 88 3.10 3.69 -3.19
C TYR A 88 2.30 4.91 -2.76
N ILE A 89 1.11 5.05 -3.32
CA ILE A 89 0.21 6.17 -3.08
C ILE A 89 -1.15 5.58 -2.75
N ILE A 90 -1.58 5.78 -1.51
CA ILE A 90 -2.85 5.32 -0.96
C ILE A 90 -3.77 6.52 -0.76
N GLN A 91 -5.03 6.40 -1.15
CA GLN A 91 -6.04 7.43 -0.95
C GLN A 91 -7.44 6.83 -0.88
N ILE A 92 -8.37 7.60 -0.32
CA ILE A 92 -9.80 7.39 -0.58
C ILE A 92 -10.15 8.24 -1.80
N ASN A 93 -10.59 7.61 -2.89
CA ASN A 93 -10.95 8.33 -4.11
C ASN A 93 -12.30 9.07 -3.96
N GLU A 94 -12.69 9.83 -4.99
CA GLU A 94 -13.94 10.61 -5.01
C GLU A 94 -15.20 9.75 -4.83
N GLN A 95 -15.12 8.47 -5.18
CA GLN A 95 -16.20 7.49 -5.03
C GLN A 95 -16.22 6.83 -3.64
N GLY A 96 -15.31 7.22 -2.72
CA GLY A 96 -15.20 6.65 -1.38
C GLY A 96 -14.53 5.27 -1.34
N GLN A 97 -13.82 4.89 -2.41
CA GLN A 97 -13.12 3.61 -2.52
C GLN A 97 -11.69 3.73 -2.02
N TRP A 98 -11.17 2.66 -1.45
CA TRP A 98 -9.74 2.54 -1.18
C TRP A 98 -9.00 2.34 -2.49
N HIS A 99 -8.12 3.29 -2.82
CA HIS A 99 -7.37 3.28 -4.08
C HIS A 99 -5.88 3.35 -3.77
N GLU A 100 -5.13 2.41 -4.34
CA GLU A 100 -3.68 2.35 -4.20
C GLU A 100 -3.02 2.17 -5.55
N ILE A 101 -1.91 2.88 -5.76
CA ILE A 101 -1.02 2.68 -6.91
C ILE A 101 0.42 2.50 -6.43
N GLY A 102 1.13 1.60 -7.10
CA GLY A 102 2.57 1.44 -7.00
C GLY A 102 3.25 1.96 -8.27
N GLU A 103 4.26 2.81 -8.10
CA GLU A 103 5.01 3.43 -9.18
C GLU A 103 6.52 3.23 -9.02
N TYR A 104 7.20 3.01 -10.15
CA TYR A 104 8.65 2.89 -10.24
C TYR A 104 9.23 4.09 -11.00
N ASN A 105 10.29 4.68 -10.47
CA ASN A 105 11.01 5.78 -11.11
C ASN A 105 12.12 5.23 -12.02
N ALA A 106 12.00 5.45 -13.33
CA ALA A 106 13.02 5.07 -14.31
C ALA A 106 14.05 6.18 -14.58
N GLY A 107 14.23 7.11 -13.64
CA GLY A 107 15.22 8.20 -13.66
C GLY A 107 14.65 9.55 -14.09
N ASN A 108 13.73 9.58 -15.06
CA ASN A 108 13.10 10.81 -15.56
C ASN A 108 11.57 10.84 -15.43
N ALA A 109 10.95 9.70 -15.09
CA ALA A 109 9.50 9.56 -15.03
C ALA A 109 9.11 8.42 -14.08
N TRP A 110 7.94 8.57 -13.48
CA TRP A 110 7.27 7.55 -12.68
C TRP A 110 6.35 6.72 -13.57
N TYR A 111 6.46 5.40 -13.47
CA TYR A 111 5.65 4.45 -14.22
C TYR A 111 4.86 3.57 -13.25
N LYS A 112 3.54 3.55 -13.42
CA LYS A 112 2.64 2.70 -12.63
C LYS A 112 2.84 1.23 -12.98
N PHE A 113 3.19 0.42 -11.98
CA PHE A 113 3.33 -1.04 -12.10
C PHE A 113 2.24 -1.81 -11.32
N MET A 114 1.54 -1.13 -10.41
CA MET A 114 0.46 -1.69 -9.61
C MET A 114 -0.66 -0.66 -9.48
N GLU A 115 -1.90 -1.14 -9.52
CA GLU A 115 -3.09 -0.36 -9.24
C GLU A 115 -4.13 -1.29 -8.63
N MET A 116 -4.82 -0.78 -7.63
CA MET A 116 -5.88 -1.47 -6.91
C MET A 116 -6.96 -0.48 -6.52
N THR A 117 -8.21 -0.96 -6.57
CA THR A 117 -9.37 -0.20 -6.14
C THR A 117 -10.31 -1.16 -5.42
N LEU A 118 -10.50 -0.97 -4.12
CA LEU A 118 -11.31 -1.83 -3.27
C LEU A 118 -12.61 -1.12 -2.88
N ASN A 119 -13.70 -1.87 -2.99
CA ASN A 119 -14.99 -1.44 -2.48
C ASN A 119 -15.09 -1.82 -1.01
N LYS A 120 -15.55 -0.88 -0.18
CA LYS A 120 -15.88 -1.19 1.21
C LYS A 120 -17.05 -2.17 1.24
N ILE A 121 -16.84 -3.30 1.91
CA ILE A 121 -17.90 -4.27 2.20
C ILE A 121 -18.71 -3.74 3.41
N LYS A 122 -20.04 -3.90 3.35
CA LYS A 122 -20.96 -3.48 4.41
C LYS A 122 -20.96 -4.44 5.58
#